data_AF-A0AAX2A637-F1
#
_entry.id   AF-A0AAX2A637-F1
#
_cell.length_a   1.000
_cell.length_b   1.000
_cell.length_c   1.000
_cell.angle_alpha   90.00
_cell.angle_beta   90.00
_cell.angle_gamma   90.00
#
_symmetry.space_group_name_H-M   'P 1'
#
loop_
_entity.id
_entity.type
_entity.pdbx_description
1 polymer ?
#
loop_
_entity_poly.entity_id
_entity_poly.type
_entity_poly.pdbx_seq_one_letter_code
_entity_poly.pdbx_strand_id
1 'polypeptide(L)'
;MIALPAINTIASNALFGTIATKLIDSVISSKISQKQDSKKWLREKKLSAFSNLSDEVVTITCENLTEKKVIIRTIISKLVLLIEDKKLINTLNNYMFILEEYECFKNEIDMKTINNELINTIRNHLKNL
;
A
#
# COMPACT_ATOMS: atom_id res chain seq x y z
N MET A 1 48.81 43.95 -38.83
CA MET A 1 47.90 43.89 -37.66
C MET A 1 47.18 42.57 -37.72
N ILE A 2 47.56 41.61 -36.87
CA ILE A 2 46.83 40.36 -36.66
C ILE A 2 45.95 40.61 -35.44
N ALA A 3 44.64 40.55 -35.61
CA ALA A 3 43.69 40.61 -34.51
C ALA A 3 42.60 39.55 -34.72
N LEU A 4 42.72 38.46 -33.98
CA LEU A 4 41.63 37.65 -33.45
C LEU A 4 41.81 37.66 -31.92
N PRO A 5 40.74 37.63 -31.09
CA PRO A 5 39.57 36.80 -31.34
C PRO A 5 38.20 37.48 -31.06
N ALA A 6 37.25 37.22 -31.95
CA ALA A 6 35.82 37.26 -31.64
C ALA A 6 35.42 35.91 -31.02
N ILE A 7 35.80 35.68 -29.77
CA ILE A 7 35.36 34.53 -29.00
C ILE A 7 35.26 35.04 -27.57
N ASN A 8 34.04 35.27 -27.05
CA ASN A 8 33.75 35.23 -25.60
C ASN A 8 32.28 35.50 -25.22
N THR A 9 31.39 35.93 -26.12
CA THR A 9 30.02 36.34 -25.73
C THR A 9 28.91 35.33 -25.98
N ILE A 10 29.17 34.19 -26.64
CA ILE A 10 28.13 33.19 -26.97
C ILE A 10 28.13 32.01 -25.97
N ALA A 11 29.21 31.78 -25.23
CA ALA A 11 29.32 30.65 -24.30
C ALA A 11 28.46 30.83 -23.03
N SER A 12 28.30 32.06 -22.53
CA SER A 12 27.64 32.32 -21.25
C SER A 12 26.14 32.03 -21.28
N ASN A 13 25.43 32.49 -22.32
CA ASN A 13 23.97 32.35 -22.39
C ASN A 13 23.51 30.90 -22.69
N ALA A 14 24.31 30.13 -23.44
CA ALA A 14 24.04 28.71 -23.70
C ALA A 14 24.26 27.85 -22.43
N LEU A 15 25.25 28.20 -21.60
CA LEU A 15 25.54 27.55 -20.32
C LEU A 15 24.43 27.81 -19.29
N PHE A 16 23.94 29.04 -19.14
CA PHE A 16 22.83 29.34 -18.23
C PHE A 16 21.52 28.68 -18.68
N GLY A 17 21.26 28.65 -19.99
CA GLY A 17 20.10 27.94 -20.56
C GLY A 17 20.12 26.45 -20.22
N THR A 18 21.25 25.76 -20.47
CA THR A 18 21.36 24.31 -20.19
C THR A 18 21.34 23.97 -18.70
N ILE A 19 21.89 24.82 -17.83
CA ILE A 19 21.83 24.61 -16.37
C ILE A 19 20.38 24.78 -15.86
N ALA A 20 19.67 25.81 -16.32
CA ALA A 20 18.28 26.04 -15.94
C ALA A 20 17.36 24.90 -16.40
N THR A 21 17.50 24.43 -17.65
CA THR A 21 16.69 23.30 -18.15
C THR A 21 16.97 22.01 -17.40
N LYS A 22 18.24 21.69 -17.09
CA LYS A 22 18.62 20.51 -16.31
C LYS A 22 18.06 20.52 -14.89
N LEU A 23 17.97 21.68 -14.25
CA LEU A 23 17.38 21.81 -12.91
C LEU A 23 15.87 21.60 -12.95
N ILE A 24 15.17 22.16 -13.95
CA ILE A 24 13.73 21.95 -14.14
C ILE A 24 13.43 20.48 -14.43
N ASP A 25 14.18 19.87 -15.35
CA ASP A 25 14.04 18.45 -15.68
C ASP A 25 14.33 17.55 -14.48
N SER A 26 15.33 17.89 -13.66
CA SER A 26 15.65 17.17 -12.42
C SER A 26 14.52 17.30 -11.38
N VAL A 27 13.92 18.50 -11.22
CA VAL A 27 12.81 18.73 -10.29
C VAL A 27 11.53 18.00 -10.74
N ILE A 28 11.24 17.97 -12.03
CA ILE A 28 10.08 17.25 -12.58
C ILE A 28 10.31 15.74 -12.47
N SER A 29 11.47 15.26 -12.89
CA SER A 29 11.84 13.84 -12.83
C SER A 29 11.85 13.32 -11.39
N SER A 30 12.43 14.06 -10.45
CA SER A 30 12.43 13.69 -9.02
C SER A 30 11.01 13.62 -8.44
N LYS A 31 10.12 14.55 -8.79
CA LYS A 31 8.71 14.49 -8.36
C LYS A 31 7.96 13.29 -8.95
N ILE A 32 8.24 12.93 -10.20
CA ILE A 32 7.63 11.75 -10.85
C ILE A 32 8.15 10.46 -10.21
N SER A 33 9.48 10.35 -10.04
CA SER A 33 10.12 9.22 -9.36
C SER A 33 9.57 9.05 -7.94
N GLN A 34 9.51 10.13 -7.16
CA GLN A 34 9.01 10.08 -5.79
C GLN A 34 7.54 9.66 -5.69
N LYS A 35 6.70 10.04 -6.67
CA LYS A 35 5.30 9.56 -6.76
C LYS A 35 5.22 8.08 -7.13
N GLN A 36 6.12 7.59 -7.98
CA GLN A 36 6.16 6.18 -8.36
C GLN A 36 6.65 5.32 -7.20
N ASP A 37 7.67 5.79 -6.47
CA ASP A 37 8.20 5.13 -5.29
C ASP A 37 7.17 5.09 -4.15
N SER A 38 6.43 6.18 -3.91
CA SER A 38 5.39 6.20 -2.88
C SER A 38 4.24 5.25 -3.21
N LYS A 39 3.83 5.16 -4.48
CA LYS A 39 2.83 4.19 -4.94
C LYS A 39 3.31 2.74 -4.78
N LYS A 40 4.56 2.46 -5.17
CA LYS A 40 5.16 1.14 -5.02
C LYS A 40 5.25 0.74 -3.55
N TRP A 41 5.74 1.65 -2.71
CA TRP A 41 5.83 1.46 -1.26
C TRP A 41 4.46 1.19 -0.65
N LEU A 42 3.43 1.98 -1.01
CA LEU A 42 2.07 1.76 -0.51
C LEU A 42 1.52 0.39 -0.93
N ARG A 43 1.76 -0.02 -2.18
CA ARG A 43 1.37 -1.35 -2.69
C ARG A 43 2.05 -2.47 -1.90
N GLU A 44 3.35 -2.36 -1.63
CA GLU A 44 4.10 -3.33 -0.84
C GLU A 44 3.57 -3.41 0.61
N LYS A 45 3.26 -2.26 1.23
CA LYS A 45 2.67 -2.23 2.57
C LYS A 45 1.30 -2.87 2.64
N LYS A 46 0.43 -2.61 1.64
CA LYS A 46 -0.86 -3.28 1.50
C LYS A 46 -0.69 -4.79 1.36
N LEU A 47 0.16 -5.22 0.43
CA LEU A 47 0.39 -6.64 0.16
C LEU A 47 0.91 -7.38 1.39
N SER A 48 1.90 -6.82 2.08
CA SER A 48 2.44 -7.38 3.32
C SER A 48 1.37 -7.49 4.41
N ALA A 49 0.55 -6.44 4.59
CA ALA A 49 -0.52 -6.48 5.58
C ALA A 49 -1.62 -7.51 5.23
N PHE A 50 -1.99 -7.64 3.95
CA PHE A 50 -2.93 -8.68 3.51
C PHE A 50 -2.37 -10.10 3.65
N SER A 51 -1.07 -10.29 3.37
CA SER A 51 -0.40 -11.57 3.58
C SER A 51 -0.46 -11.97 5.04
N ASN A 52 -0.03 -11.07 5.94
CA ASN A 52 -0.06 -11.33 7.37
C ASN A 52 -1.48 -11.61 7.86
N LEU A 53 -2.48 -10.82 7.42
CA LEU A 53 -3.88 -11.09 7.77
C LEU A 53 -4.30 -12.50 7.34
N SER A 54 -3.92 -12.91 6.13
CA SER A 54 -4.29 -14.21 5.58
C SER A 54 -3.68 -15.35 6.40
N ASP A 55 -2.41 -15.23 6.79
CA ASP A 55 -1.72 -16.22 7.63
C ASP A 55 -2.39 -16.33 9.00
N GLU A 56 -2.71 -15.20 9.63
CA GLU A 56 -3.41 -15.19 10.92
C GLU A 56 -4.79 -15.84 10.83
N VAL A 57 -5.57 -15.53 9.78
CA VAL A 57 -6.92 -16.07 9.55
C VAL A 57 -6.90 -17.59 9.31
N VAL A 58 -5.95 -18.09 8.52
CA VAL A 58 -5.86 -19.52 8.21
C VAL A 58 -5.37 -20.35 9.40
N THR A 59 -4.62 -19.73 10.31
CA THR A 59 -4.05 -20.39 11.50
C THR A 59 -4.88 -20.23 12.78
N ILE A 60 -6.09 -19.67 12.68
CA ILE A 60 -7.01 -19.60 13.81
C ILE A 60 -7.45 -21.01 14.22
N THR A 61 -7.37 -21.26 15.52
CA THR A 61 -7.90 -22.44 16.20
C THR A 61 -8.61 -21.99 17.48
N CYS A 62 -9.38 -22.88 18.11
CA CYS A 62 -10.00 -22.58 19.40
C CYS A 62 -8.96 -22.29 20.50
N GLU A 63 -7.77 -22.88 20.42
CA GLU A 63 -6.70 -22.75 21.43
C GLU A 63 -6.02 -21.39 21.38
N ASN A 64 -5.91 -20.78 20.18
CA ASN A 64 -5.22 -19.52 19.98
C ASN A 64 -6.16 -18.34 19.65
N LEU A 65 -7.48 -18.55 19.70
CA LEU A 65 -8.47 -17.58 19.25
C LEU A 65 -8.30 -16.20 19.90
N THR A 66 -8.13 -16.14 21.23
CA THR A 66 -7.99 -14.89 21.97
C THR A 66 -6.77 -14.08 21.52
N GLU A 67 -5.64 -14.75 21.29
CA GLU A 67 -4.44 -14.12 20.78
C GLU A 67 -4.64 -13.64 19.33
N LYS A 68 -5.18 -14.51 18.47
CA LYS A 68 -5.44 -14.22 17.07
C LYS A 68 -6.38 -13.03 16.89
N LYS A 69 -7.43 -12.91 17.72
CA LYS A 69 -8.34 -11.75 17.75
C LYS A 69 -7.57 -10.43 17.83
N VAL A 70 -6.63 -10.31 18.78
CA VAL A 70 -5.85 -9.08 19.00
C VAL A 70 -4.94 -8.78 17.80
N ILE A 71 -4.26 -9.80 17.27
CA ILE A 71 -3.35 -9.65 16.13
C ILE A 71 -4.13 -9.24 14.88
N ILE A 72 -5.23 -9.94 14.58
CA ILE A 72 -6.11 -9.67 13.44
C ILE A 72 -6.67 -8.25 13.53
N ARG A 73 -7.14 -7.82 14.70
CA ARG A 73 -7.64 -6.45 14.93
C ARG A 73 -6.59 -5.40 14.60
N THR A 74 -5.35 -5.65 14.98
CA THR A 74 -4.22 -4.76 14.72
C THR A 74 -3.93 -4.68 13.23
N ILE A 75 -3.95 -5.81 12.51
CA ILE A 75 -3.71 -5.84 11.07
C ILE A 75 -4.86 -5.16 10.32
N ILE A 76 -6.11 -5.45 10.68
CA ILE A 76 -7.30 -4.84 10.07
C ILE A 76 -7.28 -3.32 10.26
N SER A 77 -6.98 -2.83 11.47
CA SER A 77 -6.85 -1.39 11.73
C SER A 77 -5.81 -0.72 10.81
N LYS A 78 -4.66 -1.38 10.59
CA LYS A 78 -3.64 -0.89 9.64
C LYS A 78 -4.16 -0.89 8.21
N LEU A 79 -4.83 -1.95 7.77
CA LEU A 79 -5.39 -2.05 6.43
C LEU A 79 -6.44 -0.97 6.16
N VAL A 80 -7.32 -0.69 7.13
CA VAL A 80 -8.34 0.37 7.03
C VAL A 80 -7.71 1.75 6.78
N LEU A 81 -6.52 2.02 7.34
CA LEU A 81 -5.79 3.27 7.09
C LEU A 81 -5.09 3.32 5.72
N LEU A 82 -4.82 2.17 5.11
CA LEU A 82 -4.07 2.07 3.85
C LEU A 82 -4.98 1.96 2.62
N ILE A 83 -6.21 1.47 2.80
CA ILE A 83 -7.15 1.12 1.72
C ILE A 83 -8.17 2.26 1.51
N GLU A 84 -8.59 2.46 0.25
CA GLU A 84 -9.66 3.40 -0.11
C GLU A 84 -10.98 2.70 -0.46
N ASP A 85 -10.93 1.40 -0.79
CA ASP A 85 -12.08 0.57 -1.11
C ASP A 85 -12.99 0.39 0.12
N LYS A 86 -14.07 1.18 0.16
CA LYS A 86 -15.07 1.16 1.24
C LYS A 86 -15.73 -0.19 1.41
N LYS A 87 -15.92 -0.97 0.33
CA LYS A 87 -16.54 -2.29 0.41
C LYS A 87 -15.61 -3.26 1.13
N LEU A 88 -14.32 -3.24 0.77
CA LEU A 88 -13.32 -4.05 1.44
C LEU A 88 -13.15 -3.65 2.91
N ILE A 89 -13.11 -2.35 3.21
CA ILE A 89 -13.07 -1.85 4.59
C ILE A 89 -14.24 -2.40 5.40
N ASN A 90 -15.46 -2.36 4.85
CA ASN A 90 -16.63 -2.90 5.52
C ASN A 90 -16.55 -4.41 5.73
N THR A 91 -16.07 -5.16 4.73
CA THR A 91 -15.82 -6.61 4.86
C THR A 91 -14.82 -6.91 5.97
N LEU A 92 -13.72 -6.17 6.07
CA LEU A 92 -12.72 -6.35 7.12
C LEU A 92 -13.32 -6.07 8.51
N ASN A 93 -14.06 -4.97 8.66
CA ASN A 93 -14.69 -4.62 9.94
C ASN A 93 -15.77 -5.64 10.35
N ASN A 94 -16.57 -6.12 9.39
CA ASN A 94 -17.57 -7.16 9.65
C ASN A 94 -16.93 -8.47 10.07
N TYR A 95 -15.84 -8.88 9.40
CA TYR A 95 -15.08 -10.05 9.81
C TYR A 95 -14.56 -9.91 11.24
N MET A 96 -14.02 -8.73 11.58
CA MET A 96 -13.54 -8.46 12.94
C MET A 96 -14.67 -8.58 13.97
N PHE A 97 -15.84 -8.00 13.68
CA PHE A 97 -17.02 -8.09 14.54
C PHE A 97 -17.46 -9.54 14.77
N ILE A 98 -17.57 -10.33 13.70
CA ILE A 98 -17.91 -11.76 13.78
C ILE A 98 -16.90 -12.50 14.63
N LEU A 99 -15.61 -12.21 14.45
CA LEU A 99 -14.55 -12.88 15.19
C LEU A 99 -14.65 -12.56 16.68
N GLU A 100 -14.91 -11.31 17.09
CA GLU A 100 -15.12 -10.93 18.50
C GLU A 100 -16.27 -11.72 19.13
N GLU A 101 -17.40 -11.77 18.43
CA GLU A 101 -18.64 -12.42 18.89
C GLU A 101 -18.63 -13.95 18.74
N TYR A 102 -17.57 -14.52 18.16
CA TYR A 102 -17.53 -15.95 17.82
C TYR A 102 -17.80 -16.86 19.02
N GLU A 103 -17.26 -16.55 20.20
CA GLU A 103 -17.47 -17.38 21.39
C GLU A 103 -18.94 -17.42 21.84
N CYS A 104 -19.67 -16.32 21.65
CA CYS A 104 -21.09 -16.20 21.97
C CYS A 104 -21.96 -17.05 21.03
N PHE A 105 -21.56 -17.18 19.75
CA PHE A 105 -22.37 -17.78 18.69
C PHE A 105 -21.67 -18.94 17.96
N LYS A 106 -20.71 -19.61 18.61
CA LYS A 106 -19.85 -20.63 17.97
C LYS A 106 -20.61 -21.78 17.29
N ASN A 107 -21.83 -22.06 17.73
CA ASN A 107 -22.67 -23.13 17.16
C ASN A 107 -23.46 -22.66 15.92
N GLU A 108 -23.53 -21.35 15.69
CA GLU A 108 -24.29 -20.70 14.62
C GLU A 108 -23.38 -20.13 13.53
N ILE A 109 -22.09 -19.95 13.83
CA ILE A 109 -21.10 -19.35 12.94
C ILE A 109 -20.22 -20.42 12.29
N ASP A 110 -20.30 -20.54 10.97
CA ASP A 110 -19.32 -21.30 10.17
C ASP A 110 -18.08 -20.44 9.87
N MET A 111 -17.12 -20.45 10.78
CA MET A 111 -15.87 -19.72 10.62
C MET A 111 -15.06 -20.17 9.40
N LYS A 112 -15.17 -21.42 8.97
CA LYS A 112 -14.44 -21.89 7.79
C LYS A 112 -14.94 -21.18 6.53
N THR A 113 -16.25 -21.08 6.39
CA THR A 113 -16.88 -20.35 5.26
C THR A 113 -16.52 -18.86 5.31
N ILE A 114 -16.65 -18.23 6.47
CA ILE A 114 -16.34 -16.80 6.65
C ILE A 114 -14.87 -16.48 6.36
N ASN A 115 -13.95 -17.33 6.84
CA ASN A 115 -12.52 -17.21 6.53
C ASN A 115 -12.26 -17.31 5.03
N ASN A 116 -12.87 -18.29 4.35
CA ASN A 116 -12.72 -18.45 2.91
C ASN A 116 -13.27 -17.25 2.12
N GLU A 117 -14.42 -16.70 2.54
CA GLU A 117 -15.00 -15.50 1.94
C GLU A 117 -14.09 -14.28 2.08
N LEU A 118 -13.50 -14.07 3.26
CA LEU A 118 -12.54 -12.99 3.49
C LEU A 118 -11.32 -13.16 2.56
N ILE A 119 -10.70 -14.35 2.55
CA ILE A 119 -9.51 -14.63 1.74
C ILE A 119 -9.81 -14.44 0.25
N ASN A 120 -10.97 -14.89 -0.23
CA ASN A 120 -11.37 -14.69 -1.62
C ASN A 120 -11.61 -13.22 -1.94
N THR A 121 -12.21 -12.46 -1.03
CA THR A 121 -12.41 -11.02 -1.19
C THR A 121 -11.08 -10.28 -1.28
N ILE A 122 -10.13 -10.58 -0.39
CA ILE A 122 -8.77 -10.04 -0.42
C ILE A 122 -8.10 -10.39 -1.75
N ARG A 123 -8.14 -11.66 -2.17
CA ARG A 123 -7.54 -12.12 -3.43
C ARG A 123 -8.11 -11.36 -4.63
N ASN A 124 -9.43 -11.13 -4.66
CA ASN A 124 -10.06 -10.39 -5.75
C ASN A 124 -9.69 -8.90 -5.73
N HIS A 125 -9.57 -8.29 -4.55
CA HIS A 125 -9.08 -6.91 -4.44
C HIS A 125 -7.62 -6.80 -4.93
N LEU A 126 -6.75 -7.75 -4.56
CA LEU A 126 -5.35 -7.80 -5.00
C LEU A 126 -5.17 -7.95 -6.51
N LYS A 127 -6.10 -8.61 -7.22
CA LYS A 127 -6.07 -8.68 -8.69
C LYS A 127 -6.25 -7.31 -9.37
N ASN A 128 -6.85 -6.36 -8.66
CA ASN A 128 -7.18 -5.02 -9.17
C ASN A 128 -6.20 -3.94 -8.65
N LEU A 129 -5.13 -4.33 -7.94
CA LEU A 129 -4.09 -3.47 -7.36
C LEU A 129 -2.86 -3.32 -8.27
#